data_AF-A0AB37HEP5-F1
#
_entry.id   AF-A0AB37HEP5-F1
#
_cell.length_a   1.000
_cell.length_b   1.000
_cell.length_c   1.000
_cell.angle_alpha   90.00
_cell.angle_beta   90.00
_cell.angle_gamma   90.00
#
_symmetry.space_group_name_H-M   'P 1'
#
loop_
_entity.id
_entity.type
_entity.pdbx_description
1 polymer ?
#
loop_
_entity_poly.entity_id
_entity_poly.type
_entity_poly.pdbx_seq_one_letter_code
_entity_poly.pdbx_strand_id
1 'polypeptide(L)' 'METEIANEIARGANVEKTLAKYFGLSVTKNEVQIIKKALNDRDKINHMIEVLCSRNWRMNSRIQSY' A
#
# COMPACT_ATOMS: atom_id res chain seq x y z
N MET A 1 1.98 15.08 -10.93
CA MET A 1 0.61 15.28 -10.39
C MET A 1 -0.05 13.96 -9.98
N GLU A 2 -0.16 12.95 -10.86
CA GLU A 2 -0.73 11.62 -10.48
C GLU A 2 0.08 10.86 -9.40
N THR A 3 1.37 11.17 -9.24
CA THR A 3 2.26 10.52 -8.29
C THR A 3 2.29 11.14 -6.89
N GLU A 4 1.81 12.37 -6.69
CA GLU A 4 1.89 13.07 -5.38
C GLU A 4 0.80 12.60 -4.42
N ILE A 5 -0.44 12.47 -4.89
CA ILE A 5 -1.57 12.02 -4.09
C ILE A 5 -1.33 10.58 -3.59
N ALA A 6 -0.89 9.71 -4.49
CA ALA A 6 -0.57 8.32 -4.17
C ALA A 6 0.62 8.22 -3.20
N ASN A 7 1.63 9.07 -3.33
CA ASN A 7 2.78 9.09 -2.41
C ASN A 7 2.44 9.63 -1.03
N GLU A 8 1.65 10.71 -0.91
CA GLU A 8 1.19 11.19 0.42
C GLU A 8 0.40 10.10 1.13
N ILE A 9 -0.54 9.46 0.42
CA ILE A 9 -1.36 8.40 0.98
C ILE A 9 -0.50 7.17 1.36
N ALA A 10 0.44 6.76 0.51
CA ALA A 10 1.35 5.65 0.79
C ALA A 10 2.29 5.93 1.99
N ARG A 11 2.60 7.19 2.27
CA ARG A 11 3.38 7.63 3.44
C ARG A 11 2.57 7.63 4.76
N GLY A 12 1.32 7.16 4.73
CA GLY A 12 0.45 7.10 5.90
C GLY A 12 -0.37 8.38 6.12
N ALA A 13 -0.42 9.29 5.15
CA ALA A 13 -1.34 10.41 5.21
C ALA A 13 -2.79 9.91 5.19
N ASN A 14 -3.66 10.56 5.95
CA ASN A 14 -5.06 10.19 6.01
C ASN A 14 -5.70 10.39 4.62
N VAL A 15 -6.18 9.27 4.03
CA VAL A 15 -6.80 9.21 2.70
C VAL A 15 -7.89 10.27 2.55
N GLU A 16 -8.72 10.46 3.58
CA GLU A 16 -9.81 11.45 3.57
C GLU A 16 -9.30 12.89 3.48
N LYS A 17 -8.28 13.23 4.29
CA LYS A 17 -7.69 14.58 4.26
C LYS A 17 -6.97 14.84 2.94
N THR A 18 -6.26 13.85 2.42
CA THR A 18 -5.50 13.99 1.18
C THR A 18 -6.45 14.15 0.00
N LEU A 19 -7.46 13.30 -0.11
CA LEU A 19 -8.47 13.43 -1.16
C LEU A 19 -9.24 14.75 -1.07
N ALA A 20 -9.61 15.20 0.13
CA ALA A 20 -10.25 16.51 0.32
C ALA A 20 -9.34 17.69 -0.07
N LYS A 21 -8.02 17.57 0.12
CA LYS A 21 -7.03 18.59 -0.27
C LYS A 21 -6.91 18.75 -1.78
N TYR A 22 -6.93 17.65 -2.54
CA TYR A 22 -6.72 17.68 -3.99
C TYR A 22 -8.02 17.79 -4.81
N PHE A 23 -9.12 17.21 -4.32
CA PHE A 23 -10.39 17.14 -5.05
C PHE A 23 -11.53 17.92 -4.36
N GLY A 24 -11.29 18.51 -3.18
CA GLY A 24 -12.29 19.29 -2.45
C GLY A 24 -13.45 18.45 -1.90
N LEU A 25 -14.63 19.07 -1.76
CA LEU A 25 -15.86 18.45 -1.26
C LEU A 25 -16.50 17.45 -2.26
N SER A 26 -15.95 17.33 -3.47
CA SER A 26 -16.48 16.47 -4.52
C SER A 26 -16.22 14.98 -4.29
N VAL A 27 -15.35 14.63 -3.33
CA VAL A 27 -15.02 13.24 -3.01
C VAL A 27 -16.10 12.65 -2.12
N THR A 28 -16.75 11.60 -2.61
CA THR A 28 -17.77 10.89 -1.83
C THR A 28 -17.15 9.89 -0.86
N LYS A 29 -17.87 9.59 0.24
CA LYS A 29 -17.47 8.53 1.19
C LYS A 29 -17.24 7.18 0.50
N ASN A 30 -17.99 6.90 -0.57
CA ASN A 30 -17.86 5.66 -1.32
C ASN A 30 -16.51 5.59 -2.06
N GLU A 31 -16.08 6.67 -2.70
CA GLU A 31 -14.78 6.74 -3.36
C GLU A 31 -13.62 6.62 -2.37
N VAL A 32 -13.72 7.27 -1.20
CA VAL A 32 -12.76 7.11 -0.11
C VAL A 32 -12.64 5.63 0.30
N GLN A 33 -13.78 4.94 0.47
CA GLN A 33 -13.78 3.53 0.85
C GLN A 33 -13.15 2.63 -0.20
N ILE A 34 -13.43 2.87 -1.49
CA ILE A 34 -12.82 2.14 -2.61
C ILE A 34 -11.30 2.29 -2.58
N ILE A 35 -10.80 3.52 -2.40
CA ILE A 35 -9.37 3.81 -2.35
C ILE A 35 -8.71 3.20 -1.11
N LYS A 36 -9.34 3.30 0.07
CA LYS A 36 -8.85 2.64 1.29
C LYS A 36 -8.75 1.12 1.12
N LYS A 37 -9.75 0.51 0.49
CA LYS A 37 -9.75 -0.93 0.21
C LYS A 37 -8.61 -1.33 -0.73
N ALA A 38 -8.42 -0.60 -1.81
CA ALA A 38 -7.33 -0.84 -2.77
C ALA A 38 -5.94 -0.71 -2.12
N LEU A 39 -5.74 0.25 -1.22
CA LEU A 39 -4.48 0.41 -0.47
C LEU A 39 -4.24 -0.76 0.49
N ASN A 40 -5.27 -1.20 1.19
CA ASN A 40 -5.18 -2.34 2.11
C ASN A 40 -4.86 -3.64 1.37
N ASP A 41 -5.40 -3.84 0.16
CA ASP A 41 -5.03 -4.97 -0.70
C ASP A 41 -3.57 -4.87 -1.17
N ARG A 42 -3.08 -3.67 -1.47
CA ARG A 42 -1.67 -3.45 -1.83
C ARG A 42 -0.71 -3.77 -0.68
N ASP A 43 -1.10 -3.41 0.55
CA ASP A 43 -0.35 -3.74 1.76
C ASP A 43 -0.28 -5.26 2.00
N LYS A 44 -1.41 -5.96 1.81
CA LYS A 44 -1.45 -7.43 1.84
C LYS A 44 -0.54 -8.05 0.78
N ILE A 45 -0.53 -7.53 -0.44
CA ILE A 45 0.35 -8.00 -1.52
C ILE A 45 1.81 -7.79 -1.13
N ASN A 46 2.18 -6.60 -0.64
CA ASN A 46 3.53 -6.31 -0.19
C ASN A 46 3.97 -7.22 0.96
N HIS A 47 3.10 -7.44 1.95
CA HIS A 47 3.37 -8.38 3.03
C HIS A 47 3.55 -9.81 2.53
N MET A 48 2.73 -10.24 1.57
CA MET A 48 2.85 -11.58 0.98
C MET A 48 4.16 -11.73 0.19
N ILE A 49 4.59 -10.70 -0.53
CA ILE A 49 5.90 -10.65 -1.19
C ILE A 49 7.03 -10.70 -0.15
N GLU A 50 6.93 -9.95 0.95
CA GLU A 50 7.93 -9.96 2.02
C GLU A 50 8.05 -11.33 2.70
N VAL A 51 6.92 -11.99 2.95
CA VAL A 51 6.87 -13.36 3.48
C VAL A 51 7.48 -14.35 2.49
N LEU A 52 7.18 -14.22 1.19
CA LEU A 52 7.77 -15.05 0.14
C LEU A 52 9.29 -14.83 0.05
N CYS A 53 9.76 -13.59 0.03
CA CYS A 53 11.18 -13.24 0.04
C CYS A 53 11.90 -13.78 1.29
N SER A 54 11.29 -13.63 2.47
CA SER A 54 11.84 -14.15 3.74
C SER A 54 11.90 -15.68 3.77
N ARG A 55 10.89 -16.36 3.20
CA ARG A 55 10.89 -17.82 3.03
C ARG A 55 11.95 -18.27 2.04
N ASN A 56 12.09 -17.58 0.90
CA ASN A 56 13.10 -17.91 -0.11
C ASN A 56 14.52 -17.68 0.42
N TRP A 57 14.74 -16.61 1.20
CA TRP A 57 16.00 -16.36 1.90
C TRP A 57 16.36 -17.49 2.88
N ARG A 58 15.42 -17.91 3.73
CA ARG A 58 15.63 -19.04 4.67
C ARG A 58 15.90 -20.37 3.96
N MET A 59 15.35 -20.57 2.77
CA MET A 59 15.65 -21.74 1.93
C MET A 59 17.06 -21.64 1.34
N ASN A 60 17.45 -20.48 0.81
CA ASN A 60 18.76 -20.27 0.21
C ASN A 60 19.90 -20.33 1.23
N SER A 61 19.67 -19.85 2.47
CA SER A 61 20.64 -19.95 3.57
C SER A 61 20.86 -21.39 4.07
N ARG A 62 19.89 -22.29 3.87
CA ARG A 62 20.05 -23.72 4.22
C ARG A 62 20.81 -24.50 3.14
N ILE A 63 20.76 -24.06 1.89
CA ILE A 63 21.46 -24.71 0.77
C ILE A 63 22.98 -24.43 0.81
N GLN A 64 23.40 -23.25 1.30
CA GLN A 64 24.83 -22.92 1.47
C GLN A 64 25.51 -23.58 2.69
N SER A 65 24.75 -24.26 3.56
CA SER A 65 25.28 -24.83 4.80
C SER A 65 25.54 -26.33 4.74
N TYR A 66 25.51 -26.93 3.54
CA TYR A 66 25.84 -28.33 3.25
C TYR A 66 27.15 -28.47 2.49
#